data_AF-A0A399RC66-F1
#
_entry.id   AF-A0A399RC66-F1
#
_cell.length_a   1.000
_cell.length_b   1.000
_cell.length_c   1.000
_cell.angle_alpha   90.00
_cell.angle_beta   90.00
_cell.angle_gamma   90.00
#
_symmetry.space_group_name_H-M   'P 1'
#
loop_
_entity.id
_entity.type
_entity.pdbx_description
1 polymer ?
#
loop_
_entity_poly.entity_id
_entity_poly.type
_entity_poly.pdbx_seq_one_letter_code
_entity_poly.pdbx_strand_id
1 'polypeptide(L)'
;MMRAVITSALFASLAISALMMPASAQSTVARASCHSQAQSIKAGQKEAKALQAERSALLEEVEAAGDEWEAAESTRLFGDAEVAKADAAKQEYEALKAELMKIDEDLQAQVAELNSAVTDYNNRCATKKG
;
A
#
# COMPACT_ATOMS: atom_id res chain seq x y z
N MET A 1 28.77 -3.86 -16.04
CA MET A 1 29.03 -4.09 -14.60
C MET A 1 27.70 -4.52 -13.97
N MET A 2 27.75 -5.44 -13.01
CA MET A 2 26.63 -6.29 -12.57
C MET A 2 25.40 -5.49 -12.11
N ARG A 3 24.25 -5.75 -12.76
CA ARG A 3 22.91 -5.35 -12.30
C ARG A 3 22.60 -6.11 -11.01
N ALA A 4 22.76 -5.46 -9.86
CA ALA A 4 22.13 -5.92 -8.64
C ALA A 4 20.68 -5.43 -8.67
N VAL A 5 19.80 -6.29 -9.18
CA VAL A 5 18.36 -6.15 -9.01
C VAL A 5 18.09 -6.31 -7.52
N ILE A 6 18.00 -5.20 -6.78
CA ILE A 6 17.54 -5.21 -5.39
C ILE A 6 16.01 -5.24 -5.45
N THR A 7 15.47 -6.40 -5.82
CA THR A 7 14.08 -6.74 -5.58
C THR A 7 13.88 -6.95 -4.07
N SER A 8 13.80 -5.85 -3.31
CA SER A 8 13.18 -5.88 -1.98
C SER A 8 11.67 -5.86 -2.16
N ALA A 9 11.15 -6.93 -2.77
CA ALA A 9 9.72 -7.18 -2.84
C ALA A 9 9.28 -7.78 -1.50
N LEU A 10 8.97 -6.93 -0.53
CA LEU A 10 8.19 -7.30 0.64
C LEU A 10 6.74 -7.56 0.17
N PHE A 11 6.52 -8.72 -0.43
CA PHE A 11 5.19 -9.23 -0.73
C PHE A 11 4.48 -9.57 0.59
N ALA A 12 3.79 -8.60 1.18
CA ALA A 12 2.77 -8.86 2.19
C ALA A 12 1.63 -9.62 1.51
N SER A 13 1.72 -10.95 1.55
CA SER A 13 0.72 -11.85 0.96
C SER A 13 -0.61 -11.70 1.68
N LEU A 14 -1.57 -11.00 1.06
CA LEU A 14 -2.96 -11.00 1.51
C LEU A 14 -3.59 -12.38 1.24
N ALA A 15 -3.46 -13.30 2.20
CA ALA A 15 -4.22 -14.53 2.20
C ALA A 15 -5.68 -14.23 2.62
N ILE A 16 -6.51 -13.77 1.66
CA ILE A 16 -7.95 -13.59 1.88
C ILE A 16 -8.60 -14.97 1.86
N SER A 17 -8.73 -15.56 3.05
CA SER A 17 -9.45 -16.83 3.22
C SER A 17 -10.95 -16.59 2.97
N ALA A 18 -11.49 -17.24 1.93
CA ALA A 18 -12.91 -17.24 1.62
C ALA A 18 -13.69 -17.97 2.73
N LEU A 19 -14.53 -17.23 3.47
CA LEU A 19 -15.42 -17.80 4.48
C LEU A 19 -16.76 -18.17 3.83
N MET A 20 -16.93 -19.45 3.51
CA MET A 20 -18.26 -20.08 3.51
C MET A 20 -18.41 -20.87 4.81
N MET A 21 -19.42 -20.59 5.64
CA MET A 21 -19.96 -21.55 6.64
C MET A 21 -21.24 -21.03 7.36
N PRO A 22 -22.02 -21.93 8.02
CA PRO A 22 -23.48 -21.85 8.12
C PRO A 22 -24.01 -21.03 9.31
N ALA A 23 -25.28 -20.63 9.17
CA ALA A 23 -26.08 -19.85 10.09
C ALA A 23 -26.48 -20.64 11.36
N SER A 24 -25.72 -20.54 12.46
CA SER A 24 -26.19 -20.93 13.80
C SER A 24 -26.91 -19.76 14.50
N ALA A 25 -27.79 -20.06 15.46
CA ALA A 25 -28.78 -19.16 16.07
C ALA A 25 -28.17 -18.03 16.91
N GLN A 26 -27.54 -17.05 16.25
CA GLN A 26 -27.33 -15.72 16.78
C GLN A 26 -28.65 -14.95 16.75
N SER A 27 -28.89 -14.06 17.73
CA SER A 27 -30.02 -13.13 17.64
C SER A 27 -29.96 -12.40 16.29
N THR A 28 -31.12 -12.04 15.74
CA THR A 28 -31.20 -11.32 14.45
C THR A 28 -30.33 -10.05 14.45
N VAL A 29 -30.21 -9.40 15.61
CA VAL A 29 -29.34 -8.24 15.85
C VAL A 29 -27.86 -8.59 15.74
N ALA A 30 -27.40 -9.68 16.35
CA ALA A 30 -26.01 -10.12 16.26
C ALA A 30 -25.64 -10.52 14.83
N ARG A 31 -26.55 -11.19 14.10
CA ARG A 31 -26.34 -11.53 12.67
C ARG A 31 -26.27 -10.28 11.79
N ALA A 32 -27.13 -9.29 12.01
CA ALA A 32 -27.09 -8.01 11.28
C ALA A 32 -25.80 -7.24 11.56
N SER A 33 -25.33 -7.20 12.81
CA SER A 33 -24.06 -6.56 13.19
C SER A 33 -22.86 -7.24 12.54
N CYS A 34 -22.79 -8.56 12.55
CA CYS A 34 -21.73 -9.31 11.88
C CYS A 34 -21.76 -9.12 10.35
N HIS A 35 -22.95 -9.07 9.74
CA HIS A 35 -23.08 -8.78 8.32
C HIS A 35 -22.53 -7.38 7.98
N SER A 36 -22.89 -6.37 8.77
CA SER A 36 -22.37 -5.00 8.60
C SER A 36 -20.85 -4.96 8.73
N GLN A 37 -20.27 -5.61 9.76
CA GLN A 37 -18.82 -5.67 9.93
C GLN A 37 -18.11 -6.33 8.74
N ALA A 38 -18.66 -7.43 8.22
CA ALA A 38 -18.12 -8.08 7.03
C ALA A 38 -18.15 -7.17 5.79
N GLN A 39 -19.22 -6.37 5.63
CA GLN A 39 -19.29 -5.39 4.54
C GLN A 39 -18.23 -4.28 4.71
N SER A 40 -18.06 -3.74 5.92
CA SER A 40 -17.03 -2.74 6.21
C SER A 40 -15.63 -3.27 5.96
N ILE A 41 -15.32 -4.51 6.38
CA ILE A 41 -14.04 -5.17 6.09
C ILE A 41 -13.82 -5.29 4.57
N LYS A 42 -14.86 -5.70 3.82
CA LYS A 42 -14.75 -5.81 2.35
C LYS A 42 -14.53 -4.45 1.68
N ALA A 43 -15.16 -3.40 2.19
CA ALA A 43 -14.91 -2.04 1.71
C ALA A 43 -13.47 -1.60 2.01
N GLY A 44 -13.00 -1.79 3.24
CA GLY A 44 -11.62 -1.46 3.63
C GLY A 44 -10.57 -2.26 2.84
N GLN A 45 -10.84 -3.52 2.49
CA GLN A 45 -10.00 -4.31 1.57
C GLN A 45 -9.91 -3.70 0.17
N LYS A 46 -11.02 -3.13 -0.33
CA LYS A 46 -11.04 -2.47 -1.64
C LYS A 46 -10.20 -1.20 -1.60
N GLU A 47 -10.32 -0.42 -0.54
CA GLU A 47 -9.52 0.81 -0.33
C GLU A 47 -8.02 0.49 -0.21
N ALA A 48 -7.64 -0.51 0.60
CA ALA A 48 -6.25 -0.94 0.71
C ALA A 48 -5.66 -1.39 -0.64
N LYS A 49 -6.45 -2.09 -1.48
CA LYS A 49 -6.03 -2.45 -2.83
C LYS A 49 -5.87 -1.26 -3.76
N ALA A 50 -6.69 -0.23 -3.61
CA ALA A 50 -6.55 1.00 -4.38
C ALA A 50 -5.26 1.73 -4.00
N LEU A 51 -5.00 1.92 -2.70
CA LEU A 51 -3.75 2.49 -2.18
C LEU A 51 -2.53 1.69 -2.63
N GLN A 52 -2.60 0.35 -2.63
CA GLN A 52 -1.53 -0.49 -3.13
C GLN A 52 -1.25 -0.29 -4.63
N ALA A 53 -2.30 -0.12 -5.44
CA ALA A 53 -2.15 0.14 -6.87
C ALA A 53 -1.55 1.52 -7.12
N GLU A 54 -2.01 2.54 -6.38
CA GLU A 54 -1.48 3.91 -6.44
C GLU A 54 0.00 3.95 -6.03
N ARG A 55 0.36 3.31 -4.91
CA ARG A 55 1.75 3.11 -4.48
C ARG A 55 2.61 2.51 -5.60
N SER A 56 2.10 1.48 -6.27
CA SER A 56 2.87 0.76 -7.29
C SER A 56 3.11 1.64 -8.52
N ALA A 57 2.11 2.40 -8.96
CA ALA A 57 2.26 3.36 -10.04
C ALA A 57 3.25 4.48 -9.67
N LEU A 58 3.12 5.05 -8.48
CA LEU A 58 4.01 6.12 -8.03
C LEU A 58 5.46 5.65 -7.82
N LEU A 59 5.66 4.38 -7.43
CA LEU A 59 7.00 3.81 -7.33
C LEU A 59 7.70 3.80 -8.70
N GLU A 60 7.00 3.46 -9.78
CA GLU A 60 7.55 3.51 -11.15
C GLU A 60 7.95 4.95 -11.53
N GLU A 61 7.15 5.95 -11.12
CA GLU A 61 7.46 7.37 -11.35
C GLU A 61 8.67 7.84 -10.53
N VAL A 62 8.77 7.44 -9.26
CA VAL A 62 9.93 7.72 -8.40
C VAL A 62 11.21 7.12 -8.97
N GLU A 63 11.17 5.89 -9.48
CA GLU A 63 12.31 5.24 -10.13
C GLU A 63 12.74 6.00 -11.38
N ALA A 64 11.78 6.38 -12.24
CA ALA A 64 12.07 7.17 -13.44
C ALA A 64 12.69 8.54 -13.12
N ALA A 65 12.12 9.26 -12.14
CA ALA A 65 12.67 10.56 -11.70
C ALA A 65 14.06 10.41 -11.06
N GLY A 66 14.31 9.30 -10.38
CA GLY A 66 15.64 8.95 -9.85
C GLY A 66 16.66 8.79 -10.97
N ASP A 67 16.32 8.00 -12.00
CA ASP A 67 17.18 7.82 -13.19
C ASP A 67 17.47 9.14 -13.91
N GLU A 68 16.47 10.03 -14.04
CA GLU A 68 16.63 11.36 -14.64
C GLU A 68 17.56 12.26 -13.80
N TRP A 69 17.38 12.25 -12.47
CA TRP A 69 18.26 12.99 -11.58
C TRP A 69 19.70 12.46 -11.63
N GLU A 70 19.92 11.15 -11.58
CA GLU A 70 21.25 10.55 -11.69
C GLU A 70 21.93 10.90 -13.01
N ALA A 71 21.18 10.88 -14.12
CA ALA A 71 21.67 11.30 -15.43
C ALA A 71 22.07 12.79 -15.44
N ALA A 72 21.24 13.68 -14.90
CA ALA A 72 21.54 15.11 -14.81
C ALA A 72 22.71 15.42 -13.86
N GLU A 73 22.80 14.71 -12.74
CA GLU A 73 23.90 14.85 -11.78
C GLU A 73 25.24 14.44 -12.42
N SER A 74 25.24 13.45 -13.32
CA SER A 74 26.44 13.03 -14.05
C SER A 74 27.04 14.13 -14.95
N THR A 75 26.22 15.07 -15.42
CA THR A 75 26.65 16.22 -16.24
C THR A 75 26.70 17.53 -15.48
N ARG A 76 26.49 17.53 -14.16
CA ARG A 76 26.39 18.75 -13.33
C ARG A 76 27.57 19.70 -13.48
N LEU A 77 28.79 19.16 -13.64
CA LEU A 77 30.02 19.96 -13.67
C LEU A 77 30.31 20.63 -15.03
N PHE A 78 29.46 20.42 -16.04
CA PHE A 78 29.67 20.95 -17.39
C PHE A 78 29.18 22.40 -17.56
N GLY A 79 28.54 22.98 -16.55
CA GLY A 79 28.21 24.41 -16.49
C GLY A 79 26.93 24.71 -15.71
N ASP A 80 26.63 25.99 -15.52
CA ASP A 80 25.50 26.47 -14.70
C ASP A 80 24.14 25.94 -15.19
N ALA A 81 23.99 25.73 -16.50
CA ALA A 81 22.76 25.15 -17.07
C ALA A 81 22.56 23.68 -16.64
N GLU A 82 23.64 22.90 -16.54
CA GLU A 82 23.56 21.50 -16.10
C GLU A 82 23.36 21.41 -14.58
N VAL A 83 23.93 22.36 -13.81
CA VAL A 83 23.61 22.52 -12.38
C VAL A 83 22.11 22.75 -12.18
N ALA A 84 21.53 23.68 -12.93
CA ALA A 84 20.10 23.98 -12.82
C ALA A 84 19.21 22.77 -13.19
N LYS A 85 19.59 22.00 -14.21
CA LYS A 85 18.88 20.76 -14.58
C LYS A 85 18.95 19.71 -13.47
N ALA A 86 20.14 19.47 -12.91
CA ALA A 86 20.32 18.51 -11.83
C ALA A 86 19.52 18.89 -10.58
N ASP A 87 19.51 20.19 -10.22
CA ASP A 87 18.73 20.68 -9.08
C ASP A 87 17.22 20.58 -9.30
N ALA A 88 16.73 20.85 -10.52
CA ALA A 88 15.33 20.67 -10.87
C ALA A 88 14.91 19.19 -10.84
N ALA A 89 15.69 18.29 -11.45
CA ALA A 89 15.42 16.86 -11.44
C ALA A 89 15.45 16.29 -10.00
N LYS A 90 16.37 16.78 -9.16
CA LYS A 90 16.42 16.40 -7.74
C LYS A 90 15.16 16.85 -6.98
N GLN A 91 14.67 18.05 -7.23
CA GLN A 91 13.45 18.54 -6.58
C GLN A 91 12.24 17.68 -6.93
N GLU A 92 12.09 17.31 -8.21
CA GLU A 92 11.03 16.41 -8.66
C GLU A 92 11.13 15.03 -7.99
N TYR A 93 12.33 14.43 -8.02
CA TYR A 93 12.57 13.13 -7.39
C TYR A 93 12.25 13.12 -5.89
N GLU A 94 12.68 14.15 -5.14
CA GLU A 94 12.38 14.25 -3.71
C GLU A 94 10.90 14.53 -3.42
N ALA A 95 10.21 15.27 -4.30
CA ALA A 95 8.77 15.49 -4.18
C ALA A 95 7.98 14.18 -4.35
N LEU A 96 8.28 13.40 -5.39
CA LEU A 96 7.64 12.11 -5.63
C LEU A 96 7.95 11.11 -4.52
N LYS A 97 9.17 11.10 -3.98
CA LYS A 97 9.52 10.29 -2.80
C LYS A 97 8.69 10.63 -1.59
N ALA A 98 8.48 11.92 -1.32
CA ALA A 98 7.66 12.35 -0.18
C ALA A 98 6.20 11.91 -0.34
N GLU A 99 5.66 11.96 -1.56
CA GLU A 99 4.32 11.47 -1.87
C GLU A 99 4.22 9.95 -1.71
N LEU A 100 5.22 9.19 -2.18
CA LEU A 100 5.29 7.75 -2.01
C LEU A 100 5.33 7.35 -0.53
N MET A 101 6.11 8.07 0.28
CA MET A 101 6.15 7.84 1.73
C MET A 101 4.78 8.04 2.38
N LYS A 102 4.04 9.07 1.97
CA LYS A 102 2.70 9.33 2.49
C LYS A 102 1.72 8.22 2.13
N ILE A 103 1.71 7.76 0.89
CA ILE A 103 0.87 6.62 0.47
C ILE A 103 1.24 5.35 1.22
N ASP A 104 2.54 5.14 1.49
CA ASP A 104 3.01 4.00 2.29
C ASP A 104 2.52 4.06 3.74
N GLU A 105 2.54 5.23 4.36
CA GLU A 105 1.99 5.45 5.70
C GLU A 105 0.47 5.22 5.73
N ASP A 106 -0.26 5.77 4.76
CA ASP A 106 -1.72 5.60 4.64
C ASP A 106 -2.10 4.12 4.41
N LEU A 107 -1.36 3.41 3.54
CA LEU A 107 -1.57 1.99 3.30
C LEU A 107 -1.30 1.16 4.55
N GLN A 108 -0.20 1.44 5.27
CA GLN A 108 0.11 0.72 6.51
C GLN A 108 -0.96 0.94 7.59
N ALA A 109 -1.43 2.18 7.74
CA ALA A 109 -2.51 2.51 8.67
C ALA A 109 -3.81 1.78 8.30
N GLN A 110 -4.20 1.80 7.02
CA GLN A 110 -5.38 1.10 6.52
C GLN A 110 -5.31 -0.41 6.74
N VAL A 111 -4.15 -1.02 6.48
CA VAL A 111 -3.95 -2.46 6.70
C VAL A 111 -3.99 -2.80 8.19
N ALA A 112 -3.42 -1.96 9.07
CA ALA A 112 -3.48 -2.16 10.51
C ALA A 112 -4.93 -2.12 11.03
N GLU A 113 -5.71 -1.13 10.61
CA GLU A 113 -7.12 -1.01 10.95
C GLU A 113 -7.92 -2.22 10.44
N LEU A 114 -7.68 -2.62 9.18
CA LEU A 114 -8.34 -3.78 8.60
C LEU A 114 -8.03 -5.09 9.35
N ASN A 115 -6.78 -5.27 9.79
CA ASN A 115 -6.38 -6.43 10.59
C ASN A 115 -7.06 -6.44 11.96
N SER A 116 -7.21 -5.26 12.59
CA SER A 116 -7.97 -5.09 13.83
C SER A 116 -9.44 -5.47 13.63
N ALA A 117 -10.08 -4.93 12.59
CA ALA A 117 -11.47 -5.21 12.24
C ALA A 117 -11.71 -6.70 11.94
N VAL A 118 -10.80 -7.34 11.19
CA VAL A 118 -10.84 -8.79 10.93
C VAL A 118 -10.69 -9.59 12.21
N THR A 119 -9.81 -9.18 13.12
CA THR A 119 -9.62 -9.84 14.41
C THR A 119 -10.89 -9.77 15.26
N ASP A 120 -11.51 -8.59 15.36
CA ASP A 120 -12.77 -8.40 16.07
C ASP A 120 -13.91 -9.21 15.47
N TYR A 121 -14.03 -9.20 14.13
CA TYR A 121 -14.99 -10.03 13.43
C TYR A 121 -14.75 -11.53 13.71
N ASN A 122 -13.49 -11.98 13.68
CA ASN A 122 -13.17 -13.38 13.95
C ASN A 122 -13.51 -13.79 15.40
N ASN A 123 -13.31 -12.89 16.36
CA ASN A 123 -13.62 -13.17 17.77
C ASN A 123 -15.13 -13.17 18.06
N ARG A 124 -15.91 -12.33 17.37
CA ARG A 124 -17.33 -12.09 17.68
C ARG A 124 -18.28 -12.83 16.75
N CYS A 125 -17.89 -12.99 15.50
CA CYS A 125 -18.77 -13.41 14.40
C CYS A 125 -18.32 -14.74 13.78
N ALA A 126 -17.02 -15.01 13.67
CA ALA A 126 -16.53 -16.31 13.22
C ALA A 126 -16.60 -17.31 14.39
N THR A 127 -17.67 -18.10 14.46
CA THR A 127 -17.76 -19.15 15.49
C THR A 127 -16.64 -20.16 15.30
N LYS A 128 -15.76 -20.33 16.31
CA LYS A 128 -14.86 -21.50 16.40
C LYS A 128 -15.72 -22.76 16.35
N LYS A 129 -15.57 -23.58 15.31
CA LYS A 129 -15.93 -24.99 15.40
C LYS A 129 -14.86 -25.67 16.25
N GLY A 130 -15.24 -26.09 17.45
CA GLY A 130 -14.70 -27.33 18.01
C GLY A 130 -15.28 -28.51 17.22
#